data_AF-A0A1Z8VTU9-F1
#
_entry.id   AF-A0A1Z8VTU9-F1
#
_cell.length_a   1.000
_cell.length_b   1.000
_cell.length_c   1.000
_cell.angle_alpha   90.00
_cell.angle_beta   90.00
_cell.angle_gamma   90.00
#
_symmetry.space_group_name_H-M   'P 1'
#
loop_
_entity.id
_entity.type
_entity.pdbx_description
1 polymer ?
#
loop_
_entity_poly.entity_id
_entity_poly.type
_entity_poly.pdbx_seq_one_letter_code
_entity_poly.pdbx_strand_id
1 'polypeptide(L)'
;MDTKKFFFIISISIILLGLLFTFLNKDYSSDKEYDKLFSNIESTIDNVTRIEIENNSSIIYLFKKNGLWVLPSYDDYPADEEKIRSLLLAIVQLKVIDKKTNNAALHKNLGLSFPLEKNSYRVRLLGGEKNLISDFIIGKSSKHNSDFKYIRKFDNNQSWLFKNVFNIKENEIDWSENSILKVARWRIKSVKLENTKNKDKHIYIYKNKYSDQSFKLANIPKGFNLNSNFNLIAFSSLLESVKKIDIKKSSINKNNNFIKNLYFETFDGLIINIKAFKIEGDIYYYFDIDSDINVRKELNKSEANIVGLPNMLSFEEVRAEVIKYQYLEDWLFKLYDDFNSDTNFILQDIITQKQNN
;
A
#
# COMPACT_ATOMS: atom_id res chain seq x y z
N MET A 1 -5.55 67.39 -9.91
CA MET A 1 -4.29 66.63 -9.82
C MET A 1 -3.70 66.58 -11.21
N ASP A 2 -2.47 67.04 -11.40
CA ASP A 2 -1.81 67.11 -12.71
C ASP A 2 -1.80 65.71 -13.36
N THR A 3 -2.36 65.57 -14.56
CA THR A 3 -2.46 64.28 -15.26
C THR A 3 -1.09 63.62 -15.41
N LYS A 4 -0.04 64.43 -15.61
CA LYS A 4 1.36 63.98 -15.61
C LYS A 4 1.83 63.37 -14.28
N LYS A 5 1.44 63.95 -13.14
CA LYS A 5 1.76 63.41 -11.80
C LYS A 5 1.01 62.10 -11.53
N PHE A 6 -0.22 61.98 -12.03
CA PHE A 6 -1.00 60.76 -11.91
C PHE A 6 -0.38 59.58 -12.69
N PHE A 7 0.03 59.81 -13.94
CA PHE A 7 0.72 58.79 -14.74
C PHE A 7 2.08 58.39 -14.15
N PHE A 8 2.81 59.34 -13.55
CA PHE A 8 4.09 59.05 -12.90
C PHE A 8 3.94 58.12 -11.68
N ILE A 9 2.92 58.36 -10.84
CA ILE A 9 2.63 57.51 -9.67
C ILE A 9 2.21 56.09 -10.09
N ILE A 10 1.40 55.97 -11.15
CA ILE A 10 0.99 54.66 -11.68
C ILE A 10 2.19 53.87 -12.20
N SER A 11 3.10 54.52 -12.92
CA SER A 11 4.32 53.89 -13.44
C SER A 11 5.19 53.34 -12.31
N ILE A 12 5.40 54.13 -11.25
CA ILE A 12 6.16 53.71 -10.07
C ILE A 12 5.47 52.53 -9.36
N SER A 13 4.15 52.55 -9.24
CA SER A 13 3.40 51.46 -8.61
C SER A 13 3.51 50.16 -9.42
N ILE A 14 3.46 50.23 -10.75
CA ILE A 14 3.64 49.07 -11.63
C ILE A 14 5.06 48.51 -11.52
N ILE A 15 6.09 49.38 -11.42
CA ILE A 15 7.48 48.95 -11.22
C ILE A 15 7.65 48.30 -9.85
N LEU A 16 7.05 48.85 -8.80
CA LEU A 16 7.06 48.26 -7.45
C LEU A 16 6.30 46.92 -7.39
N LEU A 17 5.15 46.81 -8.05
CA LEU A 17 4.43 45.54 -8.17
C LEU A 17 5.21 44.51 -8.98
N GLY A 18 5.88 44.93 -10.05
CA GLY A 18 6.77 44.08 -10.85
C GLY A 18 7.95 43.57 -10.02
N LEU A 19 8.62 44.44 -9.27
CA LEU A 19 9.69 44.06 -8.35
C LEU A 19 9.19 43.13 -7.24
N LEU A 20 8.03 43.41 -6.65
CA LEU A 20 7.40 42.56 -5.63
C LEU A 20 7.04 41.17 -6.20
N PHE A 21 6.51 41.11 -7.41
CA PHE A 21 6.22 39.86 -8.11
C PHE A 21 7.49 39.05 -8.40
N THR A 22 8.60 39.69 -8.79
CA THR A 22 9.89 39.01 -8.97
C THR A 22 10.50 38.52 -7.66
N PHE A 23 10.27 39.21 -6.54
CA PHE A 23 10.71 38.76 -5.21
C PHE A 23 9.86 37.61 -4.67
N LEU A 24 8.56 37.57 -4.99
CA LEU A 24 7.65 36.51 -4.57
C LEU A 24 7.75 35.26 -5.44
N ASN A 25 8.03 35.42 -6.74
CA ASN A 25 8.18 34.33 -7.72
C ASN A 25 9.64 34.05 -8.09
N LYS A 26 10.60 34.33 -7.20
CA LYS A 26 11.96 33.86 -7.42
C LYS A 26 11.95 32.35 -7.27
N ASP A 27 11.85 31.65 -8.41
CA ASP A 27 12.14 30.22 -8.48
C ASP A 27 13.44 30.00 -7.73
N TYR A 28 13.39 29.20 -6.67
CA TYR A 28 14.52 28.90 -5.80
C TYR A 28 15.51 28.04 -6.59
N SER A 29 16.17 28.66 -7.57
CA SER A 29 17.22 28.11 -8.40
C SER A 29 18.51 28.55 -7.75
N SER A 30 19.07 27.71 -6.89
CA SER A 30 20.47 27.90 -6.51
C SER A 30 21.31 27.47 -7.72
N ASP A 31 22.07 28.40 -8.31
CA ASP A 31 23.10 28.07 -9.31
C ASP A 31 24.28 27.25 -8.73
N LYS A 32 24.16 26.78 -7.48
CA LYS A 32 25.16 26.00 -6.75
C LYS A 32 24.49 24.77 -6.16
N GLU A 33 24.44 23.68 -6.93
CA GLU A 33 24.28 22.35 -6.35
C GLU A 33 25.54 22.09 -5.51
N TYR A 34 25.41 21.95 -4.19
CA TYR A 34 26.53 21.62 -3.31
C TYR A 34 26.84 20.13 -3.43
N ASP A 35 28.09 19.74 -3.15
CA ASP A 35 28.56 18.34 -3.19
C ASP A 35 27.66 17.38 -2.38
N LYS A 36 27.72 16.09 -2.75
CA LYS A 36 27.02 14.98 -2.08
C LYS A 36 27.10 15.10 -0.55
N LEU A 37 25.95 14.98 0.13
CA LEU A 37 25.90 15.06 1.60
C LEU A 37 26.71 13.92 2.26
N PHE A 38 26.64 12.72 1.68
CA PHE A 38 27.35 11.54 2.16
C PHE A 38 28.49 11.18 1.21
N SER A 39 29.72 11.28 1.69
CA SER A 39 30.89 10.77 0.97
C SER A 39 30.82 9.24 0.92
N ASN A 40 31.05 8.66 -0.25
CA ASN A 40 31.16 7.22 -0.49
C ASN A 40 29.86 6.39 -0.35
N ILE A 41 28.68 7.03 -0.25
CA ILE A 41 27.40 6.32 -0.12
C ILE A 41 27.15 5.35 -1.29
N GLU A 42 27.54 5.72 -2.51
CA GLU A 42 27.41 4.88 -3.71
C GLU A 42 28.18 3.55 -3.60
N SER A 43 29.34 3.56 -2.92
CA SER A 43 30.17 2.36 -2.75
C SER A 43 29.76 1.49 -1.56
N THR A 44 28.91 2.00 -0.68
CA THR A 44 28.55 1.34 0.59
C THR A 44 27.08 0.96 0.71
N ILE A 45 26.20 1.52 -0.14
CA ILE A 45 24.75 1.30 -0.07
C ILE A 45 24.36 -0.18 -0.21
N ASP A 46 25.09 -0.96 -1.00
CA ASP A 46 24.82 -2.39 -1.19
C ASP A 46 25.13 -3.23 0.05
N ASN A 47 25.97 -2.70 0.95
CA ASN A 47 26.31 -3.34 2.22
C ASN A 47 25.26 -3.10 3.31
N VAL A 48 24.22 -2.31 3.05
CA VAL A 48 23.18 -2.00 4.03
C VAL A 48 22.37 -3.27 4.35
N THR A 49 22.37 -3.66 5.62
CA THR A 49 21.63 -4.81 6.14
C THR A 49 20.59 -4.42 7.18
N ARG A 50 20.59 -3.16 7.63
CA ARG A 50 19.62 -2.62 8.56
C ARG A 50 19.29 -1.17 8.22
N ILE A 51 18.00 -0.86 8.23
CA ILE A 51 17.48 0.50 8.12
C ILE A 51 16.69 0.79 9.39
N GLU A 52 16.99 1.91 10.03
CA GLU A 52 16.23 2.40 11.18
C GLU A 52 15.63 3.76 10.81
N ILE A 53 14.31 3.89 10.98
CA ILE A 53 13.58 5.12 10.70
C ILE A 53 12.87 5.53 11.97
N GLU A 54 13.37 6.56 12.62
CA GLU A 54 12.82 7.11 13.85
C GLU A 54 11.99 8.35 13.51
N ASN A 55 10.80 8.43 14.08
CA ASN A 55 9.94 9.61 14.09
C ASN A 55 9.73 10.09 15.54
N ASN A 56 8.81 11.01 15.78
CA ASN A 56 8.57 11.55 17.12
C ASN A 56 7.83 10.61 18.10
N SER A 57 7.39 9.44 17.64
CA SER A 57 6.56 8.50 18.41
C SER A 57 7.03 7.04 18.36
N SER A 58 7.76 6.63 17.33
CA SER A 58 8.15 5.24 17.10
C SER A 58 9.45 5.14 16.31
N ILE A 59 10.06 3.96 16.35
CA ILE A 59 11.20 3.58 15.52
C ILE A 59 10.79 2.37 14.71
N ILE A 60 10.90 2.48 13.39
CA ILE A 60 10.74 1.39 12.43
C ILE A 60 12.09 0.74 12.23
N TYR A 61 12.10 -0.60 12.21
CA TYR A 61 13.27 -1.39 11.86
C TYR A 61 12.98 -2.19 10.60
N LEU A 62 13.94 -2.21 9.67
CA LEU A 62 13.97 -3.12 8.53
C LEU A 62 15.29 -3.87 8.59
N PHE A 63 15.24 -5.19 8.45
CA PHE A 63 16.44 -6.04 8.46
C PHE A 63 16.56 -6.84 7.17
N LYS A 64 17.78 -7.02 6.71
CA LYS A 64 18.10 -7.97 5.64
C LYS A 64 18.50 -9.30 6.26
N LYS A 65 17.67 -10.33 6.12
CA LYS A 65 17.90 -11.70 6.60
C LYS A 65 17.92 -12.65 5.42
N ASN A 66 18.97 -13.47 5.29
CA ASN A 66 19.11 -14.45 4.20
C ASN A 66 18.90 -13.85 2.80
N GLY A 67 19.35 -12.60 2.59
CA GLY A 67 19.20 -11.88 1.33
C GLY A 67 17.89 -11.10 1.17
N LEU A 68 16.87 -11.37 1.99
CA LEU A 68 15.55 -10.76 1.91
C LEU A 68 15.34 -9.69 2.98
N TRP A 69 14.63 -8.62 2.65
CA TRP A 69 14.23 -7.62 3.63
C TRP A 69 12.99 -8.06 4.41
N VAL A 70 12.99 -7.85 5.73
CA VAL A 70 11.95 -8.30 6.65
C VAL A 70 11.56 -7.24 7.66
N LEU A 71 10.33 -7.37 8.18
CA LEU A 71 9.73 -6.57 9.23
C LEU A 71 9.82 -7.31 10.58
N PRO A 72 10.81 -7.00 11.45
CA PRO A 72 11.00 -7.71 12.71
C PRO A 72 9.80 -7.67 13.66
N SER A 73 9.01 -6.60 13.65
CA SER A 73 7.84 -6.47 14.51
C SER A 73 6.68 -7.39 14.10
N TYR A 74 6.76 -8.03 12.92
CA TYR A 74 5.74 -8.88 12.34
C TYR A 74 6.28 -10.28 12.04
N ASP A 75 7.00 -10.88 12.99
CA ASP A 75 7.60 -12.23 12.87
C ASP A 75 8.50 -12.38 11.63
N ASP A 76 9.24 -11.34 11.28
CA ASP A 76 10.08 -11.25 10.06
C ASP A 76 9.29 -11.35 8.75
N TYR A 77 8.07 -10.80 8.69
CA TYR A 77 7.29 -10.73 7.46
C TYR A 77 8.08 -10.05 6.31
N PRO A 78 8.02 -10.55 5.07
CA PRO A 78 8.72 -9.96 3.94
C PRO A 78 8.34 -8.49 3.70
N ALA A 79 9.35 -7.63 3.63
CA ALA A 79 9.17 -6.25 3.20
C ALA A 79 9.12 -6.17 1.66
N ASP A 80 8.57 -5.07 1.16
CA ASP A 80 8.54 -4.75 -0.27
C ASP A 80 9.92 -4.21 -0.69
N GLU A 81 10.63 -5.01 -1.49
CA GLU A 81 11.97 -4.67 -1.97
C GLU A 81 11.98 -3.41 -2.82
N GLU A 82 10.92 -3.12 -3.58
CA GLU A 82 10.85 -1.92 -4.41
C GLU A 82 10.73 -0.66 -3.57
N LYS A 83 9.97 -0.70 -2.47
CA LYS A 83 9.91 0.42 -1.50
C LYS A 83 11.27 0.67 -0.88
N ILE A 84 11.98 -0.37 -0.47
CA ILE A 84 13.30 -0.25 0.15
C ILE A 84 14.34 0.23 -0.85
N ARG A 85 14.37 -0.34 -2.05
CA ARG A 85 15.23 0.08 -3.16
C ARG A 85 15.00 1.55 -3.51
N SER A 86 13.75 1.98 -3.59
CA SER A 86 13.38 3.38 -3.82
C SER A 86 13.93 4.31 -2.73
N LEU A 87 13.82 3.93 -1.46
CA LEU A 87 14.40 4.69 -0.35
C LEU A 87 15.93 4.80 -0.49
N LEU A 88 16.63 3.67 -0.68
CA LEU A 88 18.09 3.64 -0.77
C LEU A 88 18.59 4.45 -1.97
N LEU A 89 17.94 4.33 -3.13
CA LEU A 89 18.23 5.15 -4.30
C LEU A 89 18.02 6.65 -4.04
N ALA A 90 16.94 7.02 -3.34
CA ALA A 90 16.71 8.41 -2.96
C ALA A 90 17.81 8.95 -2.02
N ILE A 91 18.39 8.11 -1.16
CA ILE A 91 19.53 8.49 -0.30
C ILE A 91 20.80 8.66 -1.13
N VAL A 92 21.09 7.73 -2.04
CA VAL A 92 22.27 7.77 -2.93
C VAL A 92 22.24 9.00 -3.84
N GLN A 93 21.07 9.31 -4.39
CA GLN A 93 20.86 10.45 -5.28
C GLN A 93 20.64 11.77 -4.52
N LEU A 94 20.78 11.79 -3.20
CA LEU A 94 20.56 12.99 -2.43
C LEU A 94 21.62 14.04 -2.75
N LYS A 95 21.13 15.17 -3.27
CA LYS A 95 21.93 16.35 -3.55
C LYS A 95 21.42 17.55 -2.78
N VAL A 96 22.34 18.26 -2.15
CA VAL A 96 22.04 19.47 -1.38
C VAL A 96 22.14 20.69 -2.29
N ILE A 97 21.24 21.63 -2.05
CA ILE A 97 20.95 22.77 -2.93
C ILE A 97 21.41 24.06 -2.27
N ASP A 98 21.21 24.17 -0.96
CA ASP A 98 21.67 25.35 -0.26
C ASP A 98 22.18 25.03 1.14
N LYS A 99 23.29 25.67 1.51
CA LYS A 99 23.84 25.61 2.86
C LYS A 99 22.98 26.50 3.75
N LYS A 100 22.42 25.94 4.81
CA LYS A 100 21.60 26.67 5.78
C LYS A 100 22.40 26.90 7.07
N THR A 101 21.73 26.95 8.21
CA THR A 101 22.32 27.28 9.51
C THR A 101 23.25 26.17 10.01
N ASN A 102 24.34 26.54 10.68
CA ASN A 102 25.13 25.67 11.57
C ASN A 102 24.89 25.97 13.06
N ASN A 103 23.99 26.90 13.39
CA ASN A 103 23.59 27.20 14.75
C ASN A 103 22.52 26.21 15.20
N ALA A 104 22.87 25.34 16.16
CA ALA A 104 22.00 24.30 16.71
C ALA A 104 20.68 24.83 17.29
N ALA A 105 20.68 26.05 17.86
CA ALA A 105 19.47 26.67 18.41
C ALA A 105 18.38 26.89 17.35
N LEU A 106 18.75 26.96 16.07
CA LEU A 106 17.83 27.18 14.96
C LEU A 106 17.31 25.88 14.33
N HIS A 107 17.82 24.70 14.73
CA HIS A 107 17.40 23.42 14.14
C HIS A 107 15.92 23.13 14.37
N LYS A 108 15.36 23.53 15.51
CA LYS A 108 13.94 23.37 15.83
C LYS A 108 13.03 24.02 14.76
N ASN A 109 13.42 25.21 14.28
CA ASN A 109 12.68 25.94 13.26
C ASN A 109 12.64 25.19 11.92
N LEU A 110 13.63 24.34 11.66
CA LEU A 110 13.76 23.54 10.44
C LEU A 110 13.23 22.11 10.60
N GLY A 111 12.82 21.70 11.81
CA GLY A 111 12.49 20.30 12.11
C GLY A 111 13.72 19.38 12.13
N LEU A 112 14.89 19.92 12.47
CA LEU A 112 16.15 19.17 12.52
C LEU A 112 16.63 18.90 13.95
N SER A 113 15.88 19.32 14.97
CA SER A 113 16.23 19.09 16.36
C SER A 113 16.11 17.61 16.74
N PHE A 114 16.82 17.23 17.80
CA PHE A 114 16.60 15.97 18.51
C PHE A 114 16.26 16.29 19.98
N PRO A 115 15.22 15.72 20.60
CA PRO A 115 14.25 14.76 20.05
C PRO A 115 13.48 15.28 18.83
N LEU A 116 13.01 14.35 17.99
CA LEU A 116 12.33 14.68 16.73
C LEU A 116 10.95 15.31 16.98
N GLU A 117 10.59 16.28 16.14
CA GLU A 117 9.24 16.83 16.09
C GLU A 117 8.38 16.10 15.04
N LYS A 118 7.08 16.33 15.03
CA LYS A 118 6.16 15.82 14.00
C LYS A 118 6.68 16.17 12.59
N ASN A 119 6.51 15.24 11.65
CA ASN A 119 6.98 15.35 10.26
C ASN A 119 8.51 15.47 10.12
N SER A 120 9.27 15.05 11.13
CA SER A 120 10.74 14.93 11.08
C SER A 120 11.11 13.47 11.25
N TYR A 121 12.12 13.02 10.51
CA TYR A 121 12.56 11.63 10.51
C TYR A 121 14.07 11.57 10.69
N ARG A 122 14.55 10.71 11.58
CA ARG A 122 15.95 10.29 11.58
C ARG A 122 16.05 8.97 10.85
N VAL A 123 16.97 8.89 9.89
CA VAL A 123 17.22 7.68 9.10
C VAL A 123 18.65 7.24 9.37
N ARG A 124 18.81 5.98 9.79
CA ARG A 124 20.09 5.31 9.96
C ARG A 124 20.20 4.13 9.02
N LEU A 125 21.29 4.09 8.27
CA LEU A 125 21.67 2.94 7.46
C LEU A 125 22.87 2.28 8.11
N LEU A 126 22.75 0.98 8.37
CA LEU A 126 23.82 0.18 8.96
C LEU A 126 24.10 -1.02 8.07
N GLY A 127 25.38 -1.34 7.91
CA GLY A 127 25.81 -2.64 7.41
C GLY A 127 25.83 -3.69 8.51
N GLY A 128 26.56 -4.79 8.29
CA GLY A 128 26.77 -5.85 9.29
C GLY A 128 27.17 -5.32 10.67
N GLU A 129 27.13 -6.19 11.69
CA GLU A 129 26.86 -5.96 13.13
C GLU A 129 27.18 -4.65 13.90
N LYS A 130 27.81 -3.62 13.32
CA LYS A 130 27.89 -2.24 13.85
C LYS A 130 28.43 -1.18 12.87
N ASN A 131 28.48 -1.47 11.57
CA ASN A 131 29.04 -0.50 10.61
C ASN A 131 28.00 0.58 10.24
N LEU A 132 28.09 1.77 10.85
CA LEU A 132 27.22 2.89 10.52
C LEU A 132 27.62 3.47 9.16
N ILE A 133 26.71 3.35 8.18
CA ILE A 133 26.91 3.85 6.81
C ILE A 133 26.46 5.31 6.69
N SER A 134 25.30 5.65 7.27
CA SER A 134 24.80 7.02 7.32
C SER A 134 23.83 7.23 8.48
N ASP A 135 23.83 8.44 9.06
CA ASP A 135 22.89 8.88 10.08
C ASP A 135 22.52 10.34 9.87
N PHE A 136 21.24 10.61 9.62
CA PHE A 136 20.78 11.95 9.26
C PHE A 136 19.34 12.19 9.69
N ILE A 137 18.99 13.47 9.84
CA ILE A 137 17.64 13.94 10.13
C ILE A 137 17.11 14.69 8.91
N ILE A 138 15.93 14.29 8.43
CA ILE A 138 15.09 15.01 7.49
C ILE A 138 14.06 15.81 8.30
N GLY A 139 14.00 17.11 8.05
CA GLY A 139 13.08 18.02 8.71
C GLY A 139 11.90 18.44 7.84
N LYS A 140 11.34 19.60 8.19
CA LYS A 140 10.14 20.17 7.58
C LYS A 140 10.37 20.51 6.10
N SER A 141 9.29 20.53 5.33
CA SER A 141 9.29 21.16 4.01
C SER A 141 9.57 22.66 4.13
N SER A 142 10.23 23.22 3.12
CA SER A 142 10.44 24.65 3.01
C SER A 142 9.10 25.37 2.90
N LYS A 143 8.97 26.49 3.60
CA LYS A 143 7.77 27.35 3.55
C LYS A 143 7.57 27.98 2.17
N HIS A 144 8.65 28.10 1.38
CA HIS A 144 8.61 28.74 0.06
C HIS A 144 8.24 27.78 -1.07
N ASN A 145 8.60 26.50 -0.94
CA ASN A 145 8.25 25.47 -1.90
C ASN A 145 8.31 24.08 -1.22
N SER A 146 7.20 23.36 -1.27
CA SER A 146 6.98 22.07 -0.60
C SER A 146 7.88 20.94 -1.11
N ASP A 147 8.45 21.09 -2.31
CA ASP A 147 9.35 20.12 -2.95
C ASP A 147 10.74 20.09 -2.29
N PHE A 148 11.08 21.15 -1.55
CA PHE A 148 12.33 21.22 -0.82
C PHE A 148 12.13 20.89 0.65
N LYS A 149 13.09 20.18 1.25
CA LYS A 149 13.11 19.87 2.67
C LYS A 149 14.47 20.22 3.27
N TYR A 150 14.52 20.30 4.59
CA TYR A 150 15.77 20.49 5.32
C TYR A 150 16.38 19.14 5.72
N ILE A 151 17.70 19.06 5.73
CA ILE A 151 18.45 17.87 6.16
C ILE A 151 19.68 18.27 6.96
N ARG A 152 20.12 17.41 7.89
CA ARG A 152 21.47 17.45 8.47
C ARG A 152 21.96 16.04 8.80
N LYS A 153 23.29 15.85 8.82
CA LYS A 153 23.87 14.68 9.49
C LYS A 153 23.57 14.75 10.99
N PHE A 154 23.35 13.62 11.63
CA PHE A 154 22.92 13.60 13.03
C PHE A 154 23.99 14.16 13.98
N ASP A 155 25.26 13.90 13.70
CA ASP A 155 26.45 14.33 14.45
C ASP A 155 27.00 15.70 14.04
N ASN A 156 26.36 16.39 13.09
CA ASN A 156 26.80 17.67 12.57
C ASN A 156 25.72 18.75 12.73
N ASN A 157 26.14 19.96 13.11
CA ASN A 157 25.23 21.10 13.24
C ASN A 157 24.90 21.77 11.92
N GLN A 158 25.74 21.60 10.89
CA GLN A 158 25.46 22.15 9.57
C GLN A 158 24.16 21.53 9.03
N SER A 159 23.28 22.39 8.55
CA SER A 159 22.05 21.99 7.86
C SER A 159 22.07 22.42 6.40
N TRP A 160 21.28 21.74 5.59
CA TRP A 160 21.15 22.00 4.16
C TRP A 160 19.69 21.96 3.74
N LEU A 161 19.40 22.62 2.62
CA LEU A 161 18.19 22.44 1.86
C LEU A 161 18.47 21.43 0.75
N PHE A 162 17.54 20.53 0.47
CA PHE A 162 17.64 19.57 -0.64
C PHE A 162 16.28 19.43 -1.34
N LYS A 163 16.31 19.02 -2.60
CA LYS A 163 15.12 18.64 -3.38
C LYS A 163 15.17 17.13 -3.57
N ASN A 164 14.36 16.40 -2.80
CA ASN A 164 14.12 14.99 -3.07
C ASN A 164 12.82 14.54 -2.40
N VAL A 165 12.13 13.61 -3.05
CA VAL A 165 10.91 13.00 -2.53
C VAL A 165 11.28 11.71 -1.81
N PHE A 166 11.49 11.81 -0.50
CA PHE A 166 11.55 10.64 0.37
C PHE A 166 10.14 10.10 0.63
N ASN A 167 9.85 8.89 0.13
CA ASN A 167 8.61 8.18 0.41
C ASN A 167 8.74 7.32 1.68
N ILE A 168 9.02 7.98 2.81
CA ILE A 168 9.13 7.31 4.11
C ILE A 168 7.73 6.88 4.57
N LYS A 169 7.60 5.63 4.98
CA LYS A 169 6.37 5.11 5.59
C LYS A 169 6.39 5.33 7.09
N GLU A 170 5.24 5.69 7.64
CA GLU A 170 5.10 6.04 9.06
C GLU A 170 4.99 4.82 9.96
N ASN A 171 4.49 3.69 9.43
CA ASN A 171 4.37 2.42 10.15
C ASN A 171 5.29 1.36 9.52
N GLU A 172 5.76 0.42 10.33
CA GLU A 172 6.61 -0.67 9.85
C GLU A 172 5.87 -1.56 8.85
N ILE A 173 4.60 -1.88 9.07
CA ILE A 173 3.80 -2.70 8.13
C ILE A 173 3.65 -2.08 6.74
N ASP A 174 3.68 -0.74 6.63
CA ASP A 174 3.55 -0.03 5.36
C ASP A 174 4.77 -0.22 4.44
N TRP A 175 5.87 -0.77 4.98
CA TRP A 175 7.04 -1.20 4.20
C TRP A 175 6.87 -2.56 3.53
N SER A 176 5.78 -3.30 3.79
CA SER A 176 5.42 -4.51 3.05
C SER A 176 4.44 -4.22 1.90
N GLU A 177 4.27 -5.14 0.95
CA GLU A 177 3.34 -4.98 -0.18
C GLU A 177 1.91 -4.75 0.33
N ASN A 178 1.24 -3.68 -0.12
CA ASN A 178 -0.05 -3.28 0.42
C ASN A 178 -1.15 -4.31 0.13
N SER A 179 -1.09 -4.91 -1.07
CA SER A 179 -2.07 -5.91 -1.51
C SER A 179 -1.49 -7.31 -1.42
N ILE A 180 -2.11 -8.18 -0.62
CA ILE A 180 -1.62 -9.55 -0.43
C ILE A 180 -1.98 -10.49 -1.59
N LEU A 181 -3.01 -10.14 -2.35
CA LEU A 181 -3.59 -10.95 -3.42
C LEU A 181 -4.39 -10.03 -4.34
N LYS A 182 -4.32 -10.30 -5.65
CA LYS A 182 -5.16 -9.66 -6.64
C LYS A 182 -5.65 -10.66 -7.68
N VAL A 183 -6.96 -10.90 -7.71
CA VAL A 183 -7.65 -11.70 -8.72
C VAL A 183 -8.81 -10.90 -9.26
N ALA A 184 -8.84 -10.73 -10.58
CA ALA A 184 -9.85 -9.91 -11.23
C ALA A 184 -11.22 -10.61 -11.20
N ARG A 185 -12.30 -9.85 -10.95
CA ARG A 185 -13.67 -10.37 -10.87
C ARG A 185 -14.08 -11.14 -12.12
N TRP A 186 -13.62 -10.71 -13.30
CA TRP A 186 -13.98 -11.37 -14.56
C TRP A 186 -13.45 -12.81 -14.66
N ARG A 187 -12.40 -13.18 -13.90
CA ARG A 187 -11.91 -14.56 -13.79
C ARG A 187 -12.80 -15.42 -12.91
N ILE A 188 -13.54 -14.82 -11.96
CA ILE A 188 -14.30 -15.56 -10.94
C ILE A 188 -15.47 -16.30 -11.60
N LYS A 189 -15.47 -17.61 -11.44
CA LYS A 189 -16.53 -18.55 -11.85
C LYS A 189 -17.57 -18.70 -10.76
N SER A 190 -17.14 -18.86 -9.52
CA SER A 190 -18.05 -18.96 -8.38
C SER A 190 -17.43 -18.52 -7.07
N VAL A 191 -18.30 -18.12 -6.15
CA VAL A 191 -17.95 -17.79 -4.76
C VAL A 191 -18.91 -18.53 -3.85
N LYS A 192 -18.38 -19.23 -2.85
CA LYS A 192 -19.14 -19.91 -1.80
C LYS A 192 -18.74 -19.37 -0.44
N LEU A 193 -19.70 -18.88 0.33
CA LEU A 193 -19.54 -18.49 1.73
C LEU A 193 -20.18 -19.56 2.61
N GLU A 194 -19.40 -20.15 3.51
CA GLU A 194 -19.87 -21.12 4.50
C GLU A 194 -19.67 -20.58 5.91
N ASN A 195 -20.76 -20.40 6.66
CA ASN A 195 -20.71 -19.97 8.06
C ASN A 195 -20.82 -21.19 8.99
N THR A 196 -20.03 -21.23 10.05
CA THR A 196 -20.01 -22.37 10.99
C THR A 196 -21.22 -22.44 11.89
N LYS A 197 -21.77 -21.29 12.28
CA LYS A 197 -22.83 -21.20 13.31
C LYS A 197 -24.23 -21.19 12.74
N ASN A 198 -24.39 -20.79 11.47
CA ASN A 198 -25.71 -20.61 10.89
C ASN A 198 -25.72 -20.97 9.40
N LYS A 199 -26.29 -22.13 9.08
CA LYS A 199 -26.37 -22.67 7.70
C LYS A 199 -27.20 -21.77 6.78
N ASP A 200 -28.17 -21.02 7.33
CA ASP A 200 -28.99 -20.09 6.54
C ASP A 200 -28.21 -18.85 6.08
N LYS A 201 -26.95 -18.73 6.50
CA LYS A 201 -25.98 -17.72 6.04
C LYS A 201 -25.03 -18.24 4.97
N HIS A 202 -25.26 -19.45 4.44
CA HIS A 202 -24.50 -19.94 3.31
C HIS A 202 -24.95 -19.23 2.04
N ILE A 203 -23.99 -18.70 1.29
CA ILE A 203 -24.23 -17.99 0.03
C ILE A 203 -23.43 -18.70 -1.05
N TYR A 204 -24.05 -18.96 -2.19
CA TYR A 204 -23.34 -19.49 -3.35
C TYR A 204 -23.74 -18.71 -4.60
N ILE A 205 -22.75 -18.03 -5.19
CA ILE A 205 -22.93 -17.24 -6.41
C ILE A 205 -22.05 -17.80 -7.52
N TYR A 206 -22.53 -17.78 -8.75
CA TYR A 206 -21.80 -18.36 -9.88
C TYR A 206 -22.14 -17.71 -11.21
N LYS A 207 -21.22 -17.86 -12.16
CA LYS A 207 -21.43 -17.62 -13.59
C LYS A 207 -21.48 -18.95 -14.33
N ASN A 208 -22.31 -19.05 -15.36
CA ASN A 208 -22.36 -20.26 -16.20
C ASN A 208 -21.22 -20.23 -17.21
N LYS A 209 -20.89 -19.05 -17.71
CA LYS A 209 -19.91 -18.83 -18.77
C LYS A 209 -18.98 -17.71 -18.37
N TYR A 210 -17.76 -17.76 -18.87
CA TYR A 210 -16.77 -16.71 -18.67
C TYR A 210 -17.26 -15.35 -19.20
N SER A 211 -18.00 -15.38 -20.31
CA SER A 211 -18.61 -14.22 -20.94
C SER A 211 -19.82 -13.65 -20.17
N ASP A 212 -20.31 -14.32 -19.12
CA ASP A 212 -21.47 -13.82 -18.38
C ASP A 212 -21.11 -12.52 -17.64
N GLN A 213 -21.91 -11.47 -17.84
CA GLN A 213 -21.69 -10.17 -17.21
C GLN A 213 -22.11 -10.14 -15.73
N SER A 214 -23.06 -11.00 -15.33
CA SER A 214 -23.65 -11.02 -13.99
C SER A 214 -23.55 -12.39 -13.33
N PHE A 215 -23.31 -12.40 -12.02
CA PHE A 215 -23.44 -13.60 -11.19
C PHE A 215 -24.92 -13.95 -10.95
N LYS A 216 -25.19 -15.23 -10.74
CA LYS A 216 -26.47 -15.76 -10.26
C LYS A 216 -26.32 -16.23 -8.82
N LEU A 217 -27.36 -16.07 -8.02
CA LEU A 217 -27.45 -16.65 -6.68
C LEU A 217 -28.13 -18.02 -6.74
N ALA A 218 -27.51 -19.04 -6.15
CA ALA A 218 -28.09 -20.37 -6.04
C ALA A 218 -29.04 -20.49 -4.85
N ASN A 219 -29.89 -21.52 -4.87
CA ASN A 219 -30.75 -21.92 -3.75
C ASN A 219 -31.65 -20.81 -3.18
N ILE A 220 -32.14 -19.90 -4.02
CA ILE A 220 -33.13 -18.89 -3.61
C ILE A 220 -34.39 -19.61 -3.10
N PRO A 221 -34.83 -19.36 -1.85
CA PRO A 221 -36.01 -20.00 -1.30
C PRO A 221 -37.27 -19.75 -2.14
N LYS A 222 -38.20 -20.71 -2.14
CA LYS A 222 -39.50 -20.53 -2.80
C LYS A 222 -40.21 -19.30 -2.24
N GLY A 223 -40.80 -18.49 -3.11
CA GLY A 223 -41.48 -17.24 -2.73
C GLY A 223 -40.56 -16.02 -2.65
N PHE A 224 -39.26 -16.15 -2.96
CA PHE A 224 -38.31 -15.05 -2.98
C PHE A 224 -37.68 -14.85 -4.37
N ASN A 225 -37.17 -13.65 -4.63
CA ASN A 225 -36.32 -13.27 -5.75
C ASN A 225 -35.03 -12.63 -5.23
N LEU A 226 -34.02 -12.53 -6.10
CA LEU A 226 -32.86 -11.70 -5.80
C LEU A 226 -33.30 -10.23 -5.68
N ASN A 227 -32.87 -9.58 -4.60
CA ASN A 227 -33.04 -8.14 -4.37
C ASN A 227 -32.40 -7.34 -5.51
N SER A 228 -31.08 -7.49 -5.66
CA SER A 228 -30.24 -6.69 -6.54
C SER A 228 -28.97 -7.46 -6.90
N ASN A 229 -28.51 -7.27 -8.15
CA ASN A 229 -27.22 -7.79 -8.61
C ASN A 229 -26.03 -7.08 -7.95
N PHE A 230 -26.22 -5.88 -7.38
CA PHE A 230 -25.15 -5.10 -6.77
C PHE A 230 -24.48 -5.84 -5.61
N ASN A 231 -25.26 -6.51 -4.76
CA ASN A 231 -24.71 -7.27 -3.63
C ASN A 231 -23.86 -8.46 -4.11
N LEU A 232 -24.17 -9.05 -5.27
CA LEU A 232 -23.37 -10.13 -5.84
C LEU A 232 -22.04 -9.61 -6.41
N ILE A 233 -22.03 -8.37 -6.91
CA ILE A 233 -20.83 -7.71 -7.42
C ILE A 233 -19.81 -7.53 -6.28
N ALA A 234 -20.23 -7.06 -5.10
CA ALA A 234 -19.35 -6.91 -3.94
C ALA A 234 -18.58 -8.20 -3.62
N PHE A 235 -19.30 -9.32 -3.43
CA PHE A 235 -18.70 -10.64 -3.18
C PHE A 235 -17.69 -11.07 -4.24
N SER A 236 -18.05 -10.88 -5.51
CA SER A 236 -17.18 -11.28 -6.63
C SER A 236 -15.98 -10.35 -6.86
N SER A 237 -15.98 -9.14 -6.26
CA SER A 237 -14.91 -8.15 -6.37
C SER A 237 -13.96 -8.15 -5.17
N LEU A 238 -14.26 -8.93 -4.12
CA LEU A 238 -13.46 -9.02 -2.89
C LEU A 238 -11.96 -9.22 -3.12
N LEU A 239 -11.60 -9.99 -4.15
CA LEU A 239 -10.21 -10.32 -4.45
C LEU A 239 -9.51 -9.31 -5.37
N GLU A 240 -10.18 -8.26 -5.84
CA GLU A 240 -9.58 -7.27 -6.74
C GLU A 240 -8.60 -6.33 -6.02
N SER A 241 -8.72 -6.21 -4.69
CA SER A 241 -7.84 -5.38 -3.86
C SER A 241 -7.90 -5.83 -2.39
N VAL A 242 -7.27 -6.96 -2.06
CA VAL A 242 -7.18 -7.41 -0.66
C VAL A 242 -6.09 -6.63 0.07
N LYS A 243 -6.49 -5.68 0.93
CA LYS A 243 -5.57 -4.84 1.72
C LYS A 243 -5.52 -5.32 3.17
N LYS A 244 -4.32 -5.32 3.74
CA LYS A 244 -4.08 -5.72 5.14
C LYS A 244 -3.86 -4.51 6.06
N ILE A 245 -4.27 -4.67 7.31
CA ILE A 245 -4.05 -3.76 8.44
C ILE A 245 -3.01 -4.33 9.40
N ASP A 246 -3.01 -5.65 9.58
CA ASP A 246 -2.13 -6.35 10.52
C ASP A 246 -1.77 -7.74 9.99
N ILE A 247 -0.64 -8.28 10.47
CA ILE A 247 -0.12 -9.59 10.09
C ILE A 247 0.28 -10.35 11.35
N LYS A 248 -0.03 -11.65 11.40
CA LYS A 248 0.53 -12.57 12.38
C LYS A 248 0.98 -13.87 11.71
N LYS A 249 1.92 -14.59 12.32
CA LYS A 249 2.31 -15.93 11.82
C LYS A 249 1.17 -16.94 11.92
N SER A 250 1.03 -17.81 10.92
CA SER A 250 -0.07 -18.78 10.85
C SER A 250 0.03 -19.91 11.88
N SER A 251 1.19 -20.09 12.51
CA SER A 251 1.43 -21.05 13.60
C SER A 251 0.69 -20.73 14.90
N ILE A 252 0.04 -19.55 15.00
CA ILE A 252 -0.81 -19.19 16.13
C ILE A 252 -1.95 -20.19 16.27
N ASN A 253 -2.28 -20.56 17.51
CA ASN A 253 -3.32 -21.55 17.80
C ASN A 253 -4.71 -21.09 17.29
N LYS A 254 -5.24 -21.82 16.30
CA LYS A 254 -6.53 -21.54 15.64
C LYS A 254 -7.73 -22.24 16.32
N ASN A 255 -7.51 -22.97 17.41
CA ASN A 255 -8.54 -23.85 17.98
C ASN A 255 -9.77 -23.08 18.47
N ASN A 256 -10.96 -23.55 18.06
CA ASN A 256 -12.30 -23.06 18.38
C ASN A 256 -12.64 -21.61 17.97
N ASN A 257 -11.81 -20.97 17.15
CA ASN A 257 -11.99 -19.57 16.74
C ASN A 257 -12.47 -19.39 15.30
N PHE A 258 -12.72 -20.48 14.57
CA PHE A 258 -13.16 -20.45 13.18
C PHE A 258 -14.59 -19.88 13.03
N ILE A 259 -14.73 -18.86 12.18
CA ILE A 259 -15.99 -18.11 12.00
C ILE A 259 -16.71 -18.55 10.73
N LYS A 260 -16.00 -18.52 9.60
CA LYS A 260 -16.55 -18.70 8.26
C LYS A 260 -15.44 -19.06 7.27
N ASN A 261 -15.83 -19.71 6.18
CA ASN A 261 -14.98 -19.95 5.03
C ASN A 261 -15.51 -19.25 3.79
N LEU A 262 -14.61 -18.79 2.93
CA LEU A 262 -14.92 -18.37 1.58
C LEU A 262 -14.14 -19.21 0.58
N TYR A 263 -14.81 -19.71 -0.44
CA TYR A 263 -14.20 -20.44 -1.54
C TYR A 263 -14.45 -19.69 -2.82
N PHE A 264 -13.38 -19.38 -3.54
CA PHE A 264 -13.44 -18.81 -4.88
C PHE A 264 -12.90 -19.84 -5.87
N GLU A 265 -13.61 -20.01 -6.97
CA GLU A 265 -13.11 -20.71 -8.15
C GLU A 265 -13.08 -19.72 -9.30
N THR A 266 -12.03 -19.79 -10.10
CA THR A 266 -11.91 -19.07 -11.37
C THR A 266 -12.23 -19.98 -12.54
N PHE A 267 -12.52 -19.39 -13.71
CA PHE A 267 -12.71 -20.15 -14.94
C PHE A 267 -11.41 -20.79 -15.45
N ASP A 268 -10.26 -20.19 -15.15
CA ASP A 268 -8.94 -20.69 -15.59
C ASP A 268 -8.38 -21.83 -14.74
N GLY A 269 -8.92 -22.05 -13.53
CA GLY A 269 -8.59 -23.21 -12.68
C GLY A 269 -7.99 -22.86 -11.32
N LEU A 270 -7.79 -21.58 -10.98
CA LEU A 270 -7.38 -21.13 -9.65
C LEU A 270 -8.49 -21.35 -8.62
N ILE A 271 -8.12 -21.88 -7.46
CA ILE A 271 -8.96 -22.10 -6.27
C ILE A 271 -8.38 -21.29 -5.12
N ILE A 272 -9.23 -20.56 -4.40
CA ILE A 272 -8.82 -19.76 -3.24
C ILE A 272 -9.76 -20.05 -2.08
N ASN A 273 -9.20 -20.57 -1.00
CA ASN A 273 -9.86 -20.94 0.24
C ASN A 273 -9.45 -19.95 1.34
N ILE A 274 -10.41 -19.19 1.85
CA ILE A 274 -10.17 -18.11 2.81
C ILE A 274 -10.91 -18.39 4.11
N LYS A 275 -10.14 -18.76 5.15
CA LYS A 275 -10.69 -19.10 6.47
C LYS A 275 -10.57 -17.89 7.40
N ALA A 276 -11.68 -17.49 8.01
CA ALA A 276 -11.71 -16.41 8.98
C ALA A 276 -11.70 -16.95 10.42
N PHE A 277 -10.87 -16.35 11.28
CA PHE A 277 -10.71 -16.71 12.68
C PHE A 277 -10.88 -15.47 13.57
N LYS A 278 -11.50 -15.65 14.75
CA LYS A 278 -11.57 -14.62 15.79
C LYS A 278 -10.38 -14.74 16.72
N ILE A 279 -9.45 -13.79 16.70
CA ILE A 279 -8.23 -13.81 17.52
C ILE A 279 -8.17 -12.49 18.30
N GLU A 280 -8.15 -12.57 19.64
CA GLU A 280 -8.02 -11.39 20.53
C GLU A 280 -9.07 -10.29 20.28
N GLY A 281 -10.27 -10.68 19.81
CA GLY A 281 -11.37 -9.74 19.51
C GLY A 281 -11.44 -9.31 18.05
N ASP A 282 -10.35 -9.43 17.30
CA ASP A 282 -10.26 -9.11 15.88
C ASP A 282 -10.53 -10.32 14.97
N ILE A 283 -10.76 -10.05 13.68
CA ILE A 283 -10.90 -11.09 12.65
C ILE A 283 -9.62 -11.15 11.82
N TYR A 284 -9.04 -12.34 11.75
CA TYR A 284 -7.89 -12.66 10.91
C TYR A 284 -8.27 -13.67 9.84
N TYR A 285 -7.68 -13.52 8.66
CA TYR A 285 -7.93 -14.35 7.49
C TYR A 285 -6.67 -15.14 7.12
N TYR A 286 -6.88 -16.42 6.88
CA TYR A 286 -5.90 -17.35 6.34
C TYR A 286 -6.25 -17.62 4.88
N PHE A 287 -5.26 -17.60 4.00
CA PHE A 287 -5.43 -17.83 2.57
C PHE A 287 -4.70 -19.13 2.19
N ASP A 288 -5.40 -19.97 1.44
CA ASP A 288 -4.95 -21.25 0.93
C ASP A 288 -5.30 -21.28 -0.55
N ILE A 289 -4.28 -21.35 -1.41
CA ILE A 289 -4.42 -21.11 -2.84
C ILE A 289 -3.89 -22.33 -3.57
N ASP A 290 -4.71 -22.85 -4.47
CA ASP A 290 -4.39 -24.04 -5.25
C ASP A 290 -4.89 -23.87 -6.69
N SER A 291 -4.63 -24.86 -7.54
CA SER A 291 -5.14 -24.93 -8.90
C SER A 291 -5.62 -26.34 -9.21
N ASP A 292 -6.78 -26.44 -9.86
CA ASP A 292 -7.31 -27.71 -10.33
C ASP A 292 -7.74 -27.59 -11.80
N ILE A 293 -7.16 -28.45 -12.64
CA ILE A 293 -7.50 -28.52 -14.06
C ILE A 293 -8.95 -28.95 -14.28
N ASN A 294 -9.55 -29.66 -13.33
CA ASN A 294 -10.95 -30.08 -13.40
C ASN A 294 -11.93 -28.94 -13.06
N VAL A 295 -11.46 -27.91 -12.36
CA VAL A 295 -12.25 -26.68 -12.11
C VAL A 295 -12.27 -25.78 -13.33
N ARG A 296 -11.18 -25.79 -14.12
CA ARG A 296 -11.04 -25.02 -15.36
C ARG A 296 -12.18 -25.33 -16.32
N LYS A 297 -12.76 -24.27 -16.89
CA LYS A 297 -13.85 -24.37 -17.86
C LYS A 297 -13.49 -23.61 -19.12
N GLU A 298 -13.15 -24.35 -20.16
CA GLU A 298 -12.78 -23.79 -21.46
C GLU A 298 -13.88 -22.92 -22.06
N LEU A 299 -13.45 -21.90 -22.80
CA LEU A 299 -14.34 -21.02 -23.54
C LEU A 299 -15.01 -21.81 -24.66
N ASN A 300 -16.33 -21.67 -24.79
CA ASN A 300 -17.04 -22.28 -25.91
C ASN A 300 -16.70 -21.50 -27.19
N LYS A 301 -16.15 -22.20 -28.20
CA LYS A 301 -15.74 -21.59 -29.48
C LYS A 301 -16.88 -20.89 -30.23
N SER A 302 -18.13 -21.20 -29.91
CA SER A 302 -19.31 -20.55 -30.51
C SER A 302 -19.82 -19.33 -29.74
N GLU A 303 -19.19 -18.95 -28.63
CA GLU A 303 -19.60 -17.77 -27.86
C GLU A 303 -19.13 -16.46 -28.53
N ALA A 304 -19.99 -15.45 -28.47
CA ALA A 304 -19.69 -14.13 -29.00
C ALA A 304 -18.46 -13.55 -28.29
N ASN A 305 -17.51 -13.04 -29.06
CA ASN A 305 -16.36 -12.34 -28.52
C ASN A 305 -16.84 -11.05 -27.84
N ILE A 306 -16.63 -10.94 -26.53
CA ILE A 306 -16.97 -9.73 -25.79
C ILE A 306 -15.78 -8.76 -25.88
N VAL A 307 -15.98 -7.66 -26.59
CA VAL A 307 -14.98 -6.60 -26.73
C VAL A 307 -14.56 -6.11 -25.33
N GLY A 308 -13.25 -6.15 -25.06
CA GLY A 308 -12.65 -5.70 -23.80
C GLY A 308 -12.60 -6.75 -22.68
N LEU A 309 -13.13 -7.96 -22.87
CA LEU A 309 -12.93 -9.06 -21.95
C LEU A 309 -11.53 -9.68 -22.17
N PRO A 310 -10.65 -9.73 -21.16
CA PRO A 310 -9.32 -10.31 -21.33
C PRO A 310 -9.36 -11.80 -21.68
N ASN A 311 -8.29 -12.31 -22.28
CA ASN A 311 -8.12 -13.75 -22.47
C ASN A 311 -7.93 -14.45 -21.13
N MET A 312 -8.45 -15.67 -21.05
CA MET A 312 -8.22 -16.56 -19.92
C MET A 312 -6.74 -16.92 -19.82
N LEU A 313 -6.18 -16.95 -18.61
CA LEU A 313 -4.82 -17.46 -18.40
C LEU A 313 -4.73 -18.93 -18.82
N SER A 314 -3.58 -19.35 -19.33
CA SER A 314 -3.25 -20.76 -19.47
C SER A 314 -3.14 -21.42 -18.09
N PHE A 315 -3.34 -22.74 -18.04
CA PHE A 315 -3.24 -23.44 -16.76
C PHE A 315 -1.82 -23.40 -16.17
N GLU A 316 -0.80 -23.29 -17.02
CA GLU A 316 0.59 -23.14 -16.55
C GLU A 316 0.84 -21.77 -15.91
N GLU A 317 0.24 -20.70 -16.46
CA GLU A 317 0.26 -19.38 -15.82
C GLU A 317 -0.50 -19.38 -14.48
N VAL A 318 -1.60 -20.12 -14.37
CA VAL A 318 -2.32 -20.31 -13.10
C VAL A 318 -1.44 -21.02 -12.07
N ARG A 319 -0.70 -22.07 -12.46
CA ARG A 319 0.26 -22.74 -11.55
C ARG A 319 1.38 -21.81 -11.08
N ALA A 320 1.90 -20.98 -11.98
CA ALA A 320 2.88 -19.96 -11.61
C ALA A 320 2.29 -18.92 -10.62
N GLU A 321 1.01 -18.58 -10.78
CA GLU A 321 0.28 -17.72 -9.85
C GLU A 321 0.09 -18.37 -8.47
N VAL A 322 -0.15 -19.68 -8.38
CA VAL A 322 -0.18 -20.41 -7.10
C VAL A 322 1.17 -20.30 -6.38
N ILE A 323 2.27 -20.58 -7.08
CA ILE A 323 3.64 -20.49 -6.51
C ILE A 323 3.92 -19.07 -6.00
N LYS A 324 3.52 -18.05 -6.77
CA LYS A 324 3.66 -16.64 -6.38
C LYS A 324 2.99 -16.33 -5.04
N TYR A 325 1.81 -16.92 -4.76
CA TYR A 325 1.06 -16.65 -3.54
C TYR A 325 1.24 -17.69 -2.43
N GLN A 326 2.09 -18.70 -2.63
CA GLN A 326 2.35 -19.77 -1.66
C GLN A 326 2.80 -19.23 -0.29
N TYR A 327 3.49 -18.09 -0.27
CA TYR A 327 3.94 -17.46 0.97
C TYR A 327 2.78 -17.11 1.93
N LEU A 328 1.54 -16.95 1.43
CA LEU A 328 0.38 -16.58 2.26
C LEU A 328 0.01 -17.65 3.30
N GLU A 329 0.38 -18.91 3.07
CA GLU A 329 0.12 -20.03 4.00
C GLU A 329 0.86 -19.87 5.35
N ASP A 330 1.93 -19.08 5.37
CA ASP A 330 2.69 -18.82 6.59
C ASP A 330 2.08 -17.71 7.45
N TRP A 331 1.00 -17.05 6.98
CA TRP A 331 0.50 -15.82 7.59
C TRP A 331 -1.02 -15.80 7.84
N LEU A 332 -1.40 -14.91 8.75
CA LEU A 332 -2.77 -14.51 9.06
C LEU A 332 -2.86 -13.00 8.90
N PHE A 333 -3.91 -12.53 8.22
CA PHE A 333 -4.06 -11.13 7.90
C PHE A 333 -5.31 -10.54 8.54
N LYS A 334 -5.15 -9.44 9.29
CA LYS A 334 -6.27 -8.54 9.56
C LYS A 334 -6.45 -7.69 8.32
N LEU A 335 -7.66 -7.65 7.78
CA LEU A 335 -7.97 -6.94 6.54
C LEU A 335 -8.75 -5.65 6.81
N TYR A 336 -8.77 -4.76 5.82
CA TYR A 336 -9.59 -3.55 5.88
C TYR A 336 -11.08 -3.87 6.02
N ASP A 337 -11.82 -2.89 6.55
CA ASP A 337 -13.23 -3.07 6.91
C ASP A 337 -14.13 -3.37 5.71
N ASP A 338 -13.75 -2.96 4.50
CA ASP A 338 -14.45 -3.29 3.25
C ASP A 338 -14.52 -4.81 3.04
N PHE A 339 -13.43 -5.53 3.28
CA PHE A 339 -13.42 -6.99 3.22
C PHE A 339 -14.33 -7.60 4.30
N ASN A 340 -14.37 -7.01 5.49
CA ASN A 340 -15.21 -7.50 6.58
C ASN A 340 -16.71 -7.25 6.32
N SER A 341 -17.07 -6.04 5.88
CA SER A 341 -18.46 -5.66 5.58
C SER A 341 -19.03 -6.55 4.48
N ASP A 342 -18.25 -6.75 3.41
CA ASP A 342 -18.69 -7.47 2.23
C ASP A 342 -18.81 -8.98 2.46
N THR A 343 -18.21 -9.49 3.53
CA THR A 343 -18.28 -10.90 3.90
C THR A 343 -19.26 -11.18 5.05
N ASN A 344 -19.95 -10.16 5.57
CA ASN A 344 -20.90 -10.29 6.68
C ASN A 344 -22.37 -10.38 6.25
N PHE A 345 -22.67 -10.26 4.94
CA PHE A 345 -24.04 -10.40 4.45
C PHE A 345 -24.63 -11.77 4.79
N ILE A 346 -25.93 -11.76 5.07
CA ILE A 346 -26.76 -12.95 5.18
C ILE A 346 -27.64 -13.10 3.95
N LEU A 347 -28.16 -14.31 3.71
CA LEU A 347 -29.02 -14.58 2.56
C LEU A 347 -30.22 -13.63 2.49
N GLN A 348 -30.75 -13.21 3.64
CA GLN A 348 -31.87 -12.27 3.75
C GLN A 348 -31.54 -10.85 3.23
N ASP A 349 -30.27 -10.44 3.24
CA ASP A 349 -29.85 -9.12 2.74
C ASP A 349 -29.89 -9.06 1.20
N ILE A 350 -29.88 -10.23 0.55
CA ILE A 350 -29.76 -10.36 -0.91
C ILE A 350 -31.01 -10.89 -1.59
N ILE A 351 -32.08 -11.22 -0.84
CA ILE A 351 -33.35 -11.68 -1.39
C ILE A 351 -34.53 -10.83 -0.91
N THR A 352 -35.58 -10.73 -1.73
CA THR A 352 -36.85 -10.06 -1.40
C THR A 352 -38.02 -11.00 -1.67
N GLN A 353 -39.11 -10.86 -0.91
CA GLN A 353 -40.33 -11.62 -1.18
C GLN A 353 -40.88 -11.26 -2.56
N LYS A 354 -41.35 -12.27 -3.30
CA LYS A 354 -42.08 -12.06 -4.54
C LYS A 354 -43.33 -11.26 -4.22
N GLN A 355 -43.52 -10.13 -4.90
CA GLN A 355 -44.81 -9.45 -4.88
C GLN A 355 -45.83 -10.37 -5.58
N ASN A 356 -46.87 -10.77 -4.84
CA ASN A 356 -48.02 -11.41 -5.45
C ASN A 356 -48.76 -10.33 -6.25
N ASN A 357 -48.68 -10.40 -7.57
CA ASN A 357 -49.62 -9.70 -8.45
C ASN A 357 -50.89 -10.52 -8.59
#